data_AF-A0AA43ENS4-F1
#
_entry.id   AF-A0AA43ENS4-F1
#
_cell.length_a   1.000
_cell.length_b   1.000
_cell.length_c   1.000
_cell.angle_alpha   90.00
_cell.angle_beta   90.00
_cell.angle_gamma   90.00
#
_symmetry.space_group_name_H-M   'P 1'
#
loop_
_entity.id
_entity.type
_entity.pdbx_description
1 polymer ?
#
loop_
_entity_poly.entity_id
_entity_poly.type
_entity_poly.pdbx_seq_one_letter_code
_entity_poly.pdbx_strand_id
1 'polypeptide(L)'
;FLDTTIFDLSNENCIAFLDPLIESWDIDLATFCIEIVLNRRVVPEHQKTFEFMEKRPDTTSGEEPGLKKFLQDPLLSGDVTEEELSFLHTLTFQNKRPTALYYYRELQSFRDPLHFQAAIRKPSGK
;
A
#
# COMPACT_ATOMS: atom_id res chain seq x y z
N PHE A 1 -13.80 -18.87 -13.83
CA PHE A 1 -13.82 -19.71 -12.62
C PHE A 1 -12.92 -19.07 -11.60
N LEU A 2 -13.47 -18.27 -10.69
CA LEU A 2 -12.88 -17.85 -9.40
C LEU A 2 -13.92 -16.92 -8.75
N ASP A 3 -14.99 -17.51 -8.22
CA ASP A 3 -16.01 -16.83 -7.40
C ASP A 3 -16.31 -17.73 -6.18
N THR A 4 -15.27 -18.17 -5.50
CA THR A 4 -15.44 -18.97 -4.29
C THR A 4 -14.34 -18.60 -3.30
N THR A 5 -14.76 -17.81 -2.32
CA THR A 5 -14.20 -17.62 -0.99
C THR A 5 -12.86 -18.33 -0.75
N ILE A 6 -11.78 -17.57 -0.88
CA ILE A 6 -10.37 -17.92 -0.64
C ILE A 6 -10.10 -18.53 0.76
N PHE A 7 -11.11 -18.61 1.65
CA PHE A 7 -10.95 -18.92 3.06
C PHE A 7 -11.49 -20.29 3.53
N ASP A 8 -12.00 -21.16 2.65
CA ASP A 8 -12.47 -22.52 3.01
C ASP A 8 -11.72 -23.66 2.28
N LEU A 9 -10.43 -23.46 1.97
CA LEU A 9 -9.61 -24.52 1.38
C LEU A 9 -8.99 -25.39 2.49
N SER A 10 -9.21 -26.71 2.42
CA SER A 10 -8.48 -27.66 3.26
C SER A 10 -6.98 -27.66 2.88
N ASN A 11 -6.12 -28.08 3.81
CA ASN A 11 -4.68 -28.15 3.56
C ASN A 11 -4.36 -29.01 2.33
N GLU A 12 -5.09 -30.10 2.13
CA GLU A 12 -4.92 -31.00 0.99
C GLU A 12 -5.21 -30.30 -0.34
N ASN A 13 -6.23 -29.44 -0.39
CA ASN A 13 -6.56 -28.65 -1.58
C ASN A 13 -5.50 -27.58 -1.85
N CYS A 14 -4.97 -26.93 -0.81
CA CYS A 14 -3.88 -25.96 -0.94
C CYS A 14 -2.61 -26.63 -1.49
N ILE A 15 -2.23 -27.79 -0.95
CA ILE A 15 -1.05 -28.55 -1.40
C ILE A 15 -1.24 -28.99 -2.87
N ALA A 16 -2.39 -29.58 -3.20
CA ALA A 16 -2.68 -30.00 -4.56
C ALA A 16 -2.66 -28.85 -5.59
N PHE A 17 -2.96 -27.62 -5.17
CA PHE A 17 -2.87 -26.43 -6.01
C PHE A 17 -1.43 -25.90 -6.12
N LEU A 18 -0.67 -25.87 -5.02
CA LEU A 18 0.67 -25.27 -4.97
C LEU A 18 1.77 -26.19 -5.52
N ASP A 19 1.68 -27.50 -5.29
CA ASP A 19 2.67 -28.49 -5.75
C ASP A 19 3.00 -28.40 -7.24
N PRO A 20 2.03 -28.33 -8.17
CA PRO A 20 2.34 -28.19 -9.60
C PRO A 20 2.83 -26.79 -9.99
N LEU A 21 2.54 -25.78 -9.16
CA LEU A 21 2.79 -24.37 -9.42
C LEU A 21 4.21 -23.95 -8.99
N ILE A 22 4.70 -24.47 -7.86
CA ILE A 22 6.01 -24.13 -7.29
C ILE A 22 7.04 -25.13 -7.79
N GLU A 23 8.04 -24.65 -8.52
CA GLU A 23 9.18 -25.46 -8.98
C GLU A 23 10.22 -25.61 -7.86
N SER A 24 10.52 -24.53 -7.15
CA SER A 24 11.37 -24.52 -5.97
C SER A 24 11.11 -23.28 -5.12
N TRP A 25 11.56 -23.29 -3.87
CA TRP A 25 11.61 -22.10 -3.02
C TRP A 25 12.82 -22.17 -2.10
N ASP A 26 13.31 -21.00 -1.68
CA ASP A 26 14.41 -20.86 -0.72
C ASP A 26 14.15 -19.70 0.24
N ILE A 27 14.78 -19.75 1.41
CA ILE A 27 14.72 -18.68 2.41
C ILE A 27 16.13 -18.31 2.88
N ASP A 28 16.49 -17.05 2.68
CA ASP A 28 17.67 -16.47 3.31
C ASP A 28 17.32 -16.03 4.73
N LEU A 29 17.75 -16.81 5.72
CA LEU A 29 17.49 -16.52 7.13
C LEU A 29 18.22 -15.28 7.65
N ALA A 30 19.27 -14.79 6.97
CA ALA A 30 19.96 -13.58 7.37
C ALA A 30 19.14 -12.32 7.02
N THR A 31 18.41 -12.36 5.91
CA THR A 31 17.57 -11.25 5.41
C THR A 31 16.06 -11.49 5.60
N PHE A 32 15.67 -12.70 6.01
CA PHE A 32 14.28 -13.19 5.98
C PHE A 32 13.63 -13.03 4.59
N CYS A 33 14.43 -13.08 3.53
CA CYS A 33 13.94 -13.04 2.16
C CYS A 33 13.49 -14.44 1.74
N ILE A 34 12.29 -14.54 1.17
CA ILE A 34 11.76 -15.77 0.59
C ILE A 34 11.72 -15.59 -0.92
N GLU A 35 12.32 -16.54 -1.63
CA GLU A 35 12.25 -16.62 -3.08
C GLU A 35 11.44 -17.85 -3.49
N ILE A 36 10.48 -17.67 -4.39
CA ILE A 36 9.65 -18.74 -4.95
C ILE A 36 9.83 -18.76 -6.46
N VAL A 37 10.31 -19.89 -6.99
CA VAL A 37 10.38 -20.16 -8.43
C VAL A 37 9.10 -20.85 -8.86
N LEU A 38 8.40 -20.26 -9.82
CA LEU A 38 7.15 -20.77 -10.35
C LEU A 38 7.39 -21.56 -11.63
N ASN A 39 6.65 -22.65 -11.80
CA ASN A 39 6.74 -23.52 -12.96
C ASN A 39 6.32 -22.77 -14.24
N ARG A 40 7.28 -22.51 -15.14
CA ARG A 40 7.05 -21.75 -16.39
C ARG A 40 6.01 -22.35 -17.33
N ARG A 41 5.73 -23.65 -17.17
CA ARG A 41 4.71 -24.34 -17.99
C ARG A 41 3.29 -23.95 -17.58
N VAL A 42 3.14 -23.45 -16.35
CA VAL A 42 1.84 -23.12 -15.74
C VAL A 42 1.65 -21.60 -15.68
N VAL A 43 2.72 -20.82 -15.45
CA VAL A 43 2.66 -19.36 -15.30
C VAL A 43 3.75 -18.66 -16.12
N PRO A 44 3.46 -17.51 -16.77
CA PRO A 44 4.48 -16.75 -17.51
C PRO A 44 5.50 -16.07 -16.60
N GLU A 45 5.08 -15.67 -15.40
CA GLU A 45 5.91 -15.06 -14.37
C GLU A 45 6.65 -16.18 -13.61
N HIS A 46 7.97 -16.10 -13.54
CA HIS A 46 8.80 -17.23 -13.12
C HIS A 46 9.34 -17.13 -11.69
N GLN A 47 9.31 -15.96 -11.08
CA GLN A 47 9.97 -15.72 -9.80
C GLN A 47 9.16 -14.71 -8.99
N LYS A 48 8.96 -15.00 -7.71
CA LYS A 48 8.38 -14.07 -6.72
C LYS A 48 9.33 -13.97 -5.54
N THR A 49 9.65 -12.74 -5.16
CA THR A 49 10.50 -12.44 -4.01
C THR A 49 9.67 -11.73 -2.95
N PHE A 50 9.72 -12.24 -1.72
CA PHE A 50 9.08 -11.64 -0.56
C PHE A 50 10.17 -11.22 0.42
N GLU A 51 10.20 -9.94 0.75
CA GLU A 51 11.15 -9.38 1.70
C GLU A 51 10.45 -9.07 3.01
N PHE A 52 11.09 -9.41 4.13
CA PHE A 52 10.60 -9.04 5.44
C PHE A 52 11.08 -7.63 5.81
N MET A 53 10.12 -6.76 6.16
CA MET A 53 10.42 -5.44 6.71
C MET A 53 9.86 -5.37 8.12
N GLU A 54 10.75 -5.28 9.12
CA GLU A 54 10.33 -5.02 10.49
C GLU A 54 9.69 -3.64 10.58
N LYS A 55 8.36 -3.60 10.54
CA LYS A 55 7.62 -2.44 11.00
C LYS A 55 7.68 -2.46 12.51
N ARG A 56 8.33 -1.47 13.13
CA ARG A 56 8.14 -1.19 14.56
C ARG A 56 6.63 -1.18 14.82
N PRO A 57 6.14 -1.64 15.99
CA PRO A 57 4.74 -1.43 16.32
C PRO A 57 4.47 0.05 16.17
N ASP A 58 3.74 0.41 15.12
CA ASP A 58 3.21 1.75 15.00
C ASP A 58 2.39 1.92 16.27
N THR A 59 2.92 2.70 17.21
CA THR A 59 2.16 3.23 18.35
C THR A 59 0.94 4.06 17.90
N THR A 60 0.67 4.07 16.59
CA THR A 60 -0.32 4.79 15.81
C THR A 60 -1.12 3.83 14.92
N SER A 61 -1.39 2.60 15.38
CA SER A 61 -2.47 1.78 14.80
C SER A 61 -3.86 2.47 14.93
N GLY A 62 -3.94 3.64 15.56
CA GLY A 62 -5.07 4.57 15.47
C GLY A 62 -4.71 5.83 14.68
N GLU A 63 -5.71 6.41 14.05
CA GLU A 63 -5.65 7.70 13.34
C GLU A 63 -4.82 8.75 14.12
N GLU A 64 -3.88 9.41 13.43
CA GLU A 64 -3.03 10.44 14.04
C GLU A 64 -3.89 11.50 14.75
N PRO A 65 -3.62 11.85 16.01
CA PRO A 65 -4.46 12.79 16.77
C PRO A 65 -4.61 14.16 16.10
N GLY A 66 -3.59 14.60 15.36
CA GLY A 66 -3.64 15.84 14.58
C GLY A 66 -4.59 15.74 13.38
N LEU A 67 -4.61 14.60 12.69
CA LEU A 67 -5.50 14.32 11.57
C LEU A 67 -6.94 14.28 12.05
N LYS A 68 -7.18 13.56 13.15
CA LYS A 68 -8.51 13.52 13.79
C LYS A 68 -9.04 14.91 14.13
N LYS A 69 -8.21 15.76 14.75
CA LYS A 69 -8.59 17.15 15.08
C LYS A 69 -8.88 17.99 13.84
N PHE A 70 -8.10 17.78 12.77
CA PHE A 70 -8.34 18.43 11.49
C PHE A 70 -9.70 18.04 10.89
N LEU A 71 -10.00 16.74 10.83
CA LEU A 71 -11.27 16.23 10.29
C LEU A 71 -12.50 16.69 11.10
N GLN A 72 -12.33 16.90 12.40
CA GLN A 72 -13.39 17.39 13.30
C GLN A 72 -13.64 18.90 13.22
N ASP A 73 -12.75 19.67 12.59
CA ASP A 73 -12.86 21.14 12.49
C ASP A 73 -13.33 21.54 11.08
N PRO A 74 -14.62 21.89 10.88
CA PRO A 74 -15.14 22.25 9.58
C PRO A 74 -14.48 23.48 8.94
N LEU A 75 -13.83 24.34 9.74
CA LEU A 75 -13.10 25.49 9.22
C LEU A 75 -11.77 25.09 8.58
N LEU A 76 -11.22 23.94 8.95
CA LEU A 76 -9.96 23.41 8.44
C LEU A 76 -10.17 22.32 7.39
N SER A 77 -11.03 21.33 7.68
CA SER A 77 -11.28 20.24 6.75
C SER A 77 -12.07 20.71 5.53
N GLY A 78 -13.05 21.59 5.71
CA GLY A 78 -13.85 22.11 4.61
C GLY A 78 -14.52 20.97 3.82
N ASP A 79 -14.14 20.84 2.55
CA ASP A 79 -14.71 19.92 1.56
C ASP A 79 -13.72 18.81 1.15
N VAL A 80 -12.94 18.25 2.09
CA VAL A 80 -11.98 17.16 1.81
C VAL A 80 -12.65 16.04 1.01
N THR A 81 -12.05 15.70 -0.13
CA THR A 81 -12.46 14.58 -0.97
C THR A 81 -11.82 13.26 -0.51
N GLU A 82 -12.34 12.12 -0.96
CA GLU A 82 -11.77 10.79 -0.63
C GLU A 82 -10.31 10.61 -1.12
N GLU A 83 -9.95 11.22 -2.25
CA GLU A 83 -8.58 11.20 -2.78
C GLU A 83 -7.64 11.97 -1.83
N GLU A 84 -8.07 13.16 -1.42
CA GLU A 84 -7.32 14.00 -0.49
C GLU A 84 -7.19 13.35 0.89
N LEU A 85 -8.27 12.71 1.39
CA LEU A 85 -8.26 11.96 2.64
C LEU A 85 -7.25 10.79 2.56
N SER A 86 -7.28 10.03 1.46
CA SER A 86 -6.35 8.94 1.23
C SER A 86 -4.90 9.43 1.24
N PHE A 87 -4.62 10.56 0.57
CA PHE A 87 -3.31 11.21 0.60
C PHE A 87 -2.89 11.55 2.04
N LEU A 88 -3.73 12.20 2.83
CA LEU A 88 -3.40 12.59 4.21
C LEU A 88 -3.13 11.37 5.12
N HIS A 89 -3.81 10.23 4.89
CA HIS A 89 -3.54 8.99 5.61
C HIS A 89 -2.21 8.33 5.24
N THR A 90 -1.63 8.62 4.07
CA THR A 90 -0.30 8.12 3.70
C THR A 90 0.84 8.85 4.40
N LEU A 91 0.58 10.02 5.01
CA LEU A 91 1.58 10.81 5.69
C LEU A 91 2.02 10.10 6.99
N THR A 92 3.32 9.82 7.08
CA THR A 92 3.93 9.14 8.23
C THR A 92 4.91 10.05 8.96
N PHE A 93 4.94 9.97 10.29
CA PHE A 93 5.76 10.83 11.12
C PHE A 93 6.53 10.01 12.16
N GLN A 94 7.86 10.04 12.10
CA GLN A 94 8.69 9.24 13.01
C GLN A 94 8.82 9.88 14.40
N ASN A 95 9.25 11.15 14.46
CA ASN A 95 9.57 11.86 15.71
C ASN A 95 8.77 13.16 15.87
N LYS A 96 7.77 13.39 15.03
CA LYS A 96 6.95 14.60 15.03
C LYS A 96 5.49 14.23 15.24
N ARG A 97 4.77 15.07 15.97
CA ARG A 97 3.31 14.97 16.11
C ARG A 97 2.67 16.16 15.38
N PRO A 98 2.16 15.97 14.16
CA PRO A 98 1.56 17.06 13.39
C PRO A 98 0.32 17.60 14.11
N THR A 99 0.09 18.90 13.97
CA THR A 99 -1.12 19.57 14.46
C THR A 99 -2.18 19.59 13.37
N ALA A 100 -3.44 19.93 13.70
CA ALA A 100 -4.48 20.08 12.68
C ALA A 100 -4.09 21.08 11.57
N LEU A 101 -3.35 22.14 11.92
CA LEU A 101 -2.86 23.14 10.97
C LEU A 101 -1.83 22.56 9.98
N TYR A 102 -1.09 21.54 10.37
CA TYR A 102 -0.19 20.83 9.46
C TYR A 102 -1.00 20.17 8.33
N TYR A 103 -2.02 19.39 8.67
CA TYR A 103 -2.88 18.72 7.68
C TYR A 103 -3.62 19.71 6.78
N TYR A 104 -4.07 20.84 7.33
CA TYR A 104 -4.62 21.92 6.52
C TYR A 104 -3.63 22.42 5.46
N ARG A 105 -2.36 22.62 5.82
CA ARG A 105 -1.32 23.08 4.89
C ARG A 105 -0.95 22.02 3.85
N GLU A 106 -0.90 20.75 4.23
CA GLU A 106 -0.66 19.67 3.28
C GLU A 106 -1.80 19.55 2.27
N LEU A 107 -3.05 19.69 2.74
CA LEU A 107 -4.21 19.71 1.84
C LEU A 107 -4.16 20.90 0.87
N GLN A 108 -3.85 22.10 1.36
CA GLN A 108 -3.65 23.27 0.47
C GLN A 108 -2.53 23.02 -0.54
N SER A 109 -1.43 22.40 -0.11
CA SER A 109 -0.32 22.07 -0.99
C SER A 109 -0.70 21.02 -2.03
N PHE A 110 -1.54 20.05 -1.65
CA PHE A 110 -2.06 19.03 -2.56
C PHE A 110 -3.04 19.60 -3.60
N ARG A 111 -3.77 20.66 -3.25
CA ARG A 111 -4.68 21.37 -4.16
C ARG A 111 -3.99 22.33 -5.10
N ASP A 112 -2.82 22.86 -4.72
CA ASP A 112 -2.12 23.90 -5.48
C ASP A 112 -1.51 23.31 -6.76
N PRO A 113 -1.98 23.69 -7.97
CA PRO A 113 -1.43 23.21 -9.22
C PRO A 113 0.05 23.54 -9.40
N LEU A 114 0.59 24.57 -8.73
CA LEU A 114 2.00 24.95 -8.81
C LEU A 114 2.93 23.89 -8.20
N HIS A 115 2.43 23.03 -7.33
CA HIS A 115 3.20 21.91 -6.77
C HIS A 115 3.27 20.69 -7.68
N PHE A 116 2.55 20.70 -8.81
CA PHE A 116 2.48 19.57 -9.73
C PHE A 116 2.91 19.98 -11.14
N GLN A 117 3.74 19.15 -11.75
CA GLN A 117 4.03 19.30 -13.18
C GLN A 117 2.83 18.79 -13.97
N ALA A 118 2.36 19.56 -14.96
CA ALA A 118 1.36 19.08 -15.89
C ALA A 118 1.88 17.79 -16.55
N ALA A 119 1.13 16.69 -16.40
CA ALA A 119 1.49 15.43 -17.05
C ALA A 119 1.62 15.70 -18.55
N ILE A 120 2.83 15.52 -19.10
CA ILE A 120 3.09 15.67 -20.52
C ILE A 120 2.25 14.60 -21.24
N ARG A 121 1.08 15.01 -21.76
CA ARG A 121 0.32 14.19 -22.69
C ARG A 121 1.16 14.08 -23.96
N LYS A 122 1.82 12.93 -24.17
CA LYS A 122 2.35 12.60 -25.50
C LYS A 122 1.17 12.63 -26.47
N PRO A 123 1.21 13.46 -27.53
CA PRO A 123 0.18 13.39 -28.55
C PRO A 123 0.26 12.00 -29.19
N SER A 124 -0.87 11.28 -29.18
CA SER A 124 -1.04 10.08 -29.97
C SER A 124 -0.82 10.49 -31.44
N GLY A 125 0.32 10.09 -32.00
CA GLY A 125 0.59 10.26 -33.43
C GLY A 125 -0.53 9.61 -34.24
N LYS A 126 -1.03 10.37 -35.21
CA LYS A 126 -1.89 9.88 -36.29
C LYS A 126 -1.14 8.90 -37.18
#